data_AF-A0A366D9C9-F1
#
_entry.id   AF-A0A366D9C9-F1
#
_cell.length_a   1.000
_cell.length_b   1.000
_cell.length_c   1.000
_cell.angle_alpha   90.00
_cell.angle_beta   90.00
_cell.angle_gamma   90.00
#
_symmetry.space_group_name_H-M   'P 1'
#
loop_
_entity.id
_entity.type
_entity.pdbx_description
1 polymer ?
#
loop_
_entity_poly.entity_id
_entity_poly.type
_entity_poly.pdbx_seq_one_letter_code
_entity_poly.pdbx_strand_id
1 'polypeptide(L)'
;MMKRLGLLLLASLVSACSSDGWRTASREPAGIAPSPEVQKDAVIEVYAADAYSWRGWFAVHTWIATKEQNADRYKVYEVVGWRLNRGLPALTEYQTPTPDRYWFGAKPEKLLSIQGEQAQTLIPQIAQAVNAYPWKNEYKVFPGPNSNTFPAWIGQQVPELGLKLPFSAIGSGYADNTP
;
A
#
# COMPACT_ATOMS: atom_id res chain seq x y z
N MET A 1 -9.22 8.51 49.01
CA MET A 1 -10.31 8.32 48.04
C MET A 1 -10.16 9.22 46.80
N MET A 2 -8.95 9.30 46.20
CA MET A 2 -8.67 10.18 45.03
C MET A 2 -7.77 9.54 43.97
N LYS A 3 -7.20 8.35 44.21
CA LYS A 3 -6.30 7.66 43.24
C LYS A 3 -7.03 6.76 42.23
N ARG A 4 -8.32 6.45 42.44
CA ARG A 4 -9.12 5.62 41.51
C ARG A 4 -9.86 6.44 40.45
N LEU A 5 -9.94 7.77 40.61
CA LEU A 5 -10.65 8.64 39.67
C LEU A 5 -9.80 8.96 38.42
N GLY A 6 -8.46 8.97 38.55
CA GLY A 6 -7.55 9.20 37.43
C GLY A 6 -7.45 8.04 36.44
N LEU A 7 -7.68 6.80 36.88
CA LEU A 7 -7.62 5.62 36.01
C LEU A 7 -8.90 5.46 35.14
N LEU A 8 -10.04 5.97 35.63
CA LEU A 8 -11.30 5.96 34.89
C LEU A 8 -11.36 7.05 33.81
N LEU A 9 -10.58 8.13 33.93
CA LEU A 9 -10.47 9.18 32.91
C LEU A 9 -9.53 8.83 31.76
N LEU A 10 -8.62 7.86 31.92
CA LEU A 10 -7.76 7.38 30.83
C LEU A 10 -8.44 6.28 29.98
N ALA A 11 -9.43 5.58 30.54
CA ALA A 11 -10.15 4.50 29.86
C ALA A 11 -11.34 4.98 29.02
N SER A 12 -11.84 6.19 29.26
CA SER A 12 -13.01 6.76 28.57
C SER A 12 -12.69 7.44 27.24
N LEU A 13 -11.41 7.63 26.88
CA LEU A 13 -11.00 8.22 25.60
C LEU A 13 -10.81 7.21 24.46
N VAL A 14 -10.95 5.91 24.72
CA VAL A 14 -10.79 4.85 23.69
C VAL A 14 -12.13 4.46 23.03
N SER A 15 -13.25 5.03 23.49
CA SER A 15 -14.60 4.67 22.99
C SER A 15 -15.09 5.50 21.81
N ALA A 16 -14.24 6.29 21.15
CA ALA A 16 -14.57 6.83 19.83
C ALA A 16 -14.38 5.75 18.74
N CYS A 17 -15.02 4.60 18.93
CA CYS A 17 -15.19 3.58 17.90
C CYS A 17 -16.15 4.17 16.86
N SER A 18 -15.65 4.72 15.76
CA SER A 18 -16.46 4.81 14.55
C SER A 18 -16.79 3.38 14.15
N SER A 19 -18.06 3.02 14.30
CA SER A 19 -18.64 1.73 13.94
C SER A 19 -18.80 1.55 12.43
N ASP A 20 -18.03 2.29 11.63
CA ASP A 20 -17.96 2.06 10.20
C ASP A 20 -17.13 0.81 9.96
N GLY A 21 -17.84 -0.31 9.83
CA GLY A 21 -17.24 -1.55 9.39
C GLY A 21 -16.48 -1.32 8.08
N TRP A 22 -15.44 -2.11 7.84
CA TRP A 22 -14.61 -2.06 6.64
C TRP A 22 -15.42 -2.03 5.31
N ARG A 23 -16.69 -2.47 5.37
CA ARG A 23 -17.67 -2.47 4.29
C ARG A 23 -18.14 -1.06 3.90
N THR A 24 -18.36 -0.16 4.85
CA THR A 24 -18.83 1.22 4.61
C THR A 24 -17.68 2.22 4.46
N ALA A 25 -16.48 1.84 4.89
CA ALA A 25 -15.30 2.68 4.78
C ALA A 25 -15.00 3.07 3.31
N SER A 26 -14.73 4.36 3.09
CA SER A 26 -14.52 4.92 1.75
C SER A 26 -13.39 4.21 0.99
N ARG A 27 -13.62 4.05 -0.31
CA ARG A 27 -12.63 3.63 -1.31
C ARG A 27 -12.66 4.56 -2.52
N GLU A 28 -13.14 5.77 -2.33
CA GLU A 28 -13.16 6.78 -3.40
C GLU A 28 -11.71 7.14 -3.78
N PRO A 29 -11.47 7.58 -5.03
CA PRO A 29 -10.19 8.14 -5.43
C PRO A 29 -9.82 9.37 -4.59
N ALA A 30 -8.54 9.53 -4.23
CA ALA A 30 -8.06 10.73 -3.53
C ALA A 30 -7.81 11.93 -4.45
N GLY A 31 -7.76 11.71 -5.76
CA GLY A 31 -7.53 12.75 -6.78
C GLY A 31 -6.08 13.24 -6.83
N ILE A 32 -5.11 12.45 -6.35
CA ILE A 32 -3.68 12.77 -6.32
C ILE A 32 -2.88 12.03 -7.41
N ALA A 33 -3.46 11.01 -8.05
CA ALA A 33 -2.87 10.35 -9.20
C ALA A 33 -3.02 11.20 -10.48
N PRO A 34 -2.02 11.23 -11.39
CA PRO A 34 -2.19 11.83 -12.70
C PRO A 34 -3.34 11.14 -13.47
N SER A 35 -4.29 11.90 -14.00
CA SER A 35 -5.38 11.33 -14.79
C SER A 35 -4.83 10.65 -16.06
N PRO A 36 -5.17 9.37 -16.34
CA PRO A 36 -4.72 8.68 -17.55
C PRO A 36 -5.35 9.27 -18.84
N GLU A 37 -6.44 10.01 -18.70
CA GLU A 37 -7.07 10.71 -19.83
C GLU A 37 -6.22 11.89 -20.31
N VAL A 38 -5.51 12.55 -19.39
CA VAL A 38 -4.69 13.74 -19.66
C VAL A 38 -3.21 13.39 -19.76
N GLN A 39 -2.67 12.63 -18.81
CA GLN A 39 -1.27 12.23 -18.77
C GLN A 39 -1.04 11.03 -19.70
N LYS A 40 -0.35 11.25 -20.82
CA LYS A 40 -0.03 10.21 -21.81
C LYS A 40 1.32 9.57 -21.61
N ASP A 41 2.21 10.17 -20.83
CA ASP A 41 3.47 9.56 -20.47
C ASP A 41 3.28 8.33 -19.59
N ALA A 42 4.29 7.47 -19.56
CA ALA A 42 4.36 6.42 -18.56
C ALA A 42 4.41 7.03 -17.15
N VAL A 43 3.81 6.36 -16.17
CA VAL A 43 3.72 6.82 -14.79
C VAL A 43 3.96 5.66 -13.83
N ILE A 44 4.78 5.87 -12.80
CA ILE A 44 4.93 5.00 -11.64
C ILE A 44 4.56 5.81 -10.41
N GLU A 45 3.70 5.25 -9.58
CA GLU A 45 3.26 5.85 -8.33
C GLU A 45 3.40 4.80 -7.21
N VAL A 46 3.87 5.23 -6.05
CA VAL A 46 3.87 4.40 -4.83
C VAL A 46 3.15 5.16 -3.74
N TYR A 47 2.24 4.49 -3.06
CA TYR A 47 1.36 5.10 -2.05
C TYR A 47 1.53 4.44 -0.69
N ALA A 48 1.19 5.20 0.35
CA ALA A 48 0.97 4.71 1.70
C ALA A 48 -0.31 5.32 2.27
N ALA A 49 -1.05 4.55 3.04
CA ALA A 49 -2.17 5.06 3.84
C ALA A 49 -2.20 4.35 5.19
N ASP A 50 -2.74 4.99 6.22
CA ASP A 50 -2.90 4.37 7.54
C ASP A 50 -3.58 2.99 7.42
N ALA A 51 -3.00 1.97 8.05
CA ALA A 51 -3.58 0.64 8.05
C ALA A 51 -4.98 0.66 8.69
N TYR A 52 -5.84 -0.26 8.26
CA TYR A 52 -7.23 -0.27 8.71
C TYR A 52 -7.35 -0.47 10.24
N SER A 53 -8.29 0.26 10.85
CA SER A 53 -8.65 0.21 12.28
C SER A 53 -7.50 0.69 13.18
N TRP A 54 -7.44 0.22 14.43
CA TRP A 54 -6.45 0.62 15.45
C TRP A 54 -4.98 0.46 14.99
N ARG A 55 -4.75 -0.36 13.95
CA ARG A 55 -3.42 -0.57 13.36
C ARG A 55 -2.89 0.67 12.66
N GLY A 56 -3.76 1.54 12.14
CA GLY A 56 -3.39 2.78 11.47
C GLY A 56 -2.65 3.78 12.36
N TRP A 57 -2.75 3.63 13.69
CA TRP A 57 -1.98 4.46 14.62
C TRP A 57 -0.48 4.16 14.60
N PHE A 58 -0.07 3.00 14.07
CA PHE A 58 1.32 2.54 14.15
C PHE A 58 1.87 2.03 12.82
N ALA A 59 1.01 1.65 11.87
CA ALA A 59 1.42 1.03 10.63
C ALA A 59 0.66 1.59 9.42
N VAL A 60 1.33 1.67 8.28
CA VAL A 60 0.73 1.97 6.99
C VAL A 60 0.54 0.71 6.14
N HIS A 61 -0.35 0.80 5.16
CA HIS A 61 -0.46 -0.10 4.02
C HIS A 61 0.11 0.58 2.78
N THR A 62 1.06 -0.08 2.10
CA THR A 62 1.71 0.46 0.89
C THR A 62 1.36 -0.35 -0.35
N TRP A 63 1.29 0.32 -1.50
CA TRP A 63 1.07 -0.31 -2.81
C TRP A 63 1.75 0.46 -3.94
N ILE A 64 1.90 -0.21 -5.09
CA ILE A 64 2.54 0.35 -6.29
C ILE A 64 1.53 0.38 -7.44
N ALA A 65 1.54 1.45 -8.23
CA ALA A 65 0.77 1.57 -9.45
C ALA A 65 1.68 1.96 -10.62
N THR A 66 1.48 1.30 -11.76
CA THR A 66 2.21 1.56 -13.01
C THR A 66 1.22 1.82 -14.14
N LYS A 67 1.48 2.83 -14.96
CA LYS A 67 0.74 3.12 -16.19
C LYS A 67 1.73 3.22 -17.33
N GLU A 68 1.56 2.42 -18.35
CA GLU A 68 2.38 2.52 -19.56
C GLU A 68 2.04 3.80 -20.34
N GLN A 69 2.92 4.17 -21.27
CA GLN A 69 2.66 5.30 -22.16
C GLN A 69 1.38 5.04 -22.96
N ASN A 70 0.54 6.07 -23.07
CA ASN A 70 -0.78 6.06 -23.71
C ASN A 70 -1.82 5.10 -23.10
N ALA A 71 -1.50 4.37 -22.03
CA ALA A 71 -2.47 3.51 -21.34
C ALA A 71 -3.58 4.35 -20.69
N ASP A 72 -4.81 3.86 -20.78
CA ASP A 72 -6.02 4.46 -20.23
C ASP A 72 -6.25 4.11 -18.75
N ARG A 73 -5.50 3.15 -18.22
CA ARG A 73 -5.62 2.65 -16.85
C ARG A 73 -4.26 2.36 -16.24
N TYR A 74 -4.16 2.56 -14.93
CA TYR A 74 -3.08 2.05 -14.11
C TYR A 74 -3.29 0.56 -13.85
N LYS A 75 -2.18 -0.16 -13.77
CA LYS A 75 -2.08 -1.47 -13.14
C LYS A 75 -1.60 -1.27 -11.71
N VAL A 76 -2.34 -1.78 -10.74
CA VAL A 76 -2.05 -1.67 -9.31
C VAL A 76 -1.63 -3.03 -8.78
N TYR A 77 -0.56 -3.03 -8.00
CA TYR A 77 -0.04 -4.20 -7.30
C TYR A 77 -0.06 -3.94 -5.79
N GLU A 78 -0.70 -4.83 -5.05
CA GLU A 78 -0.73 -4.77 -3.59
C GLU A 78 -0.84 -6.15 -2.96
N VAL A 79 -0.35 -6.26 -1.72
CA VAL A 79 -0.46 -7.49 -0.92
C VAL A 79 -1.55 -7.32 0.12
N VAL A 80 -2.56 -8.20 0.10
CA VAL A 80 -3.76 -8.11 0.92
C VAL A 80 -4.06 -9.45 1.59
N GLY A 81 -3.77 -9.54 2.89
CA GLY A 81 -3.79 -10.82 3.63
C GLY A 81 -5.13 -11.54 3.69
N TRP A 82 -6.26 -10.83 3.81
CA TRP A 82 -7.58 -11.49 3.92
C TRP A 82 -8.02 -12.19 2.62
N ARG A 83 -7.31 -12.01 1.51
CA ARG A 83 -7.54 -12.77 0.26
C ARG A 83 -7.24 -14.26 0.44
N LEU A 84 -6.28 -14.60 1.30
CA LEU A 84 -5.90 -15.99 1.60
C LEU A 84 -7.08 -16.79 2.17
N ASN A 85 -7.98 -16.14 2.92
CA ASN A 85 -9.19 -16.76 3.46
C ASN A 85 -10.15 -17.26 2.36
N ARG A 86 -9.95 -16.82 1.11
CA ARG A 86 -10.71 -17.25 -0.08
C ARG A 86 -9.90 -18.15 -1.01
N GLY A 87 -8.74 -18.66 -0.57
CA GLY A 87 -7.84 -19.47 -1.40
C GLY A 87 -7.17 -18.70 -2.54
N LEU A 88 -7.16 -17.36 -2.48
CA LEU A 88 -6.53 -16.51 -3.49
C LEU A 88 -5.14 -16.05 -3.01
N PRO A 89 -4.19 -15.79 -3.92
CA PRO A 89 -2.90 -15.19 -3.56
C PRO A 89 -3.06 -13.87 -2.77
N ALA A 90 -2.12 -13.63 -1.87
CA ALA A 90 -2.03 -12.40 -1.09
C ALA A 90 -1.66 -11.22 -2.01
N LEU A 91 -0.69 -11.41 -2.91
CA LEU A 91 -0.41 -10.46 -3.99
C LEU A 91 -1.61 -10.43 -4.94
N THR A 92 -2.13 -9.23 -5.19
CA THR A 92 -3.19 -9.00 -6.17
C THR A 92 -2.75 -7.95 -7.17
N GLU A 93 -3.17 -8.16 -8.41
CA GLU A 93 -3.03 -7.21 -9.51
C GLU A 93 -4.42 -6.87 -10.04
N TYR A 94 -4.65 -5.60 -10.35
CA TYR A 94 -5.88 -5.16 -11.03
C TYR A 94 -5.63 -3.85 -11.78
N GLN A 95 -6.52 -3.53 -12.71
CA GLN A 95 -6.47 -2.27 -13.44
C GLN A 95 -7.51 -1.28 -12.92
N THR A 96 -7.21 0.02 -12.98
CA THR A 96 -8.11 1.10 -12.58
C THR A 96 -7.65 2.44 -13.17
N PRO A 97 -8.55 3.36 -13.55
CA PRO A 97 -8.14 4.73 -13.85
C PRO A 97 -7.66 5.51 -12.60
N THR A 98 -8.03 5.03 -11.40
CA THR A 98 -7.82 5.70 -10.12
C THR A 98 -7.04 4.80 -9.15
N PRO A 99 -5.69 4.87 -9.15
CA PRO A 99 -4.83 4.00 -8.33
C PRO A 99 -4.67 4.47 -6.88
N ASP A 100 -5.13 5.68 -6.57
CA ASP A 100 -4.94 6.42 -5.32
C ASP A 100 -6.19 6.38 -4.44
N ARG A 101 -6.85 5.23 -4.38
CA ARG A 101 -8.09 5.06 -3.61
C ARG A 101 -7.80 5.14 -2.12
N TYR A 102 -8.76 5.68 -1.37
CA TYR A 102 -8.76 5.60 0.08
C TYR A 102 -8.60 4.15 0.54
N TRP A 103 -7.66 3.91 1.45
CA TRP A 103 -7.49 2.62 2.09
C TRP A 103 -8.42 2.52 3.28
N PHE A 104 -9.64 2.02 3.04
CA PHE A 104 -10.66 1.86 4.07
C PHE A 104 -10.87 3.13 4.91
N GLY A 105 -11.08 4.26 4.23
CA GLY A 105 -11.29 5.56 4.86
C GLY A 105 -10.02 6.36 5.16
N ALA A 106 -8.83 5.76 5.07
CA ALA A 106 -7.57 6.50 5.16
C ALA A 106 -7.18 7.07 3.79
N LYS A 107 -6.95 8.38 3.71
CA LYS A 107 -6.47 9.04 2.49
C LYS A 107 -5.01 8.62 2.23
N PRO A 108 -4.64 8.16 1.03
CA PRO A 108 -3.25 7.89 0.72
C PRO A 108 -2.41 9.16 0.62
N GLU A 109 -1.15 8.99 0.99
CA GLU A 109 -0.04 9.85 0.64
C GLU A 109 0.78 9.21 -0.48
N LYS A 110 1.42 10.06 -1.27
CA LYS A 110 2.28 9.66 -2.38
C LYS A 110 3.74 9.58 -1.87
N LEU A 111 4.30 8.39 -1.89
CA LEU A 111 5.70 8.13 -1.50
C LEU A 111 6.67 8.37 -2.66
N LEU A 112 6.25 8.06 -3.88
CA LEU A 112 7.07 8.18 -5.10
C LEU A 112 6.18 8.51 -6.30
N SER A 113 6.66 9.40 -7.18
CA SER A 113 6.08 9.68 -8.49
C SER A 113 7.21 9.73 -9.52
N ILE A 114 7.16 8.89 -10.54
CA ILE A 114 8.07 8.95 -11.69
C ILE A 114 7.20 9.00 -12.94
N GLN A 115 7.53 9.88 -13.88
CA GLN A 115 6.78 10.05 -15.13
C GLN A 115 7.75 10.08 -16.31
N GLY A 116 7.23 9.91 -17.53
CA GLY A 116 8.02 10.05 -18.76
C GLY A 116 8.92 8.85 -19.05
N GLU A 117 10.03 9.12 -19.74
CA GLU A 117 10.99 8.11 -20.21
C GLU A 117 11.57 7.25 -19.07
N GLN A 118 11.82 7.86 -17.91
CA GLN A 118 12.29 7.12 -16.74
C GLN A 118 11.25 6.09 -16.28
N ALA A 119 9.97 6.47 -16.21
CA ALA A 119 8.91 5.53 -15.87
C ALA A 119 8.79 4.41 -16.93
N GLN A 120 8.85 4.78 -18.21
CA GLN A 120 8.79 3.81 -19.33
C GLN A 120 9.92 2.77 -19.24
N THR A 121 11.11 3.18 -18.83
CA THR A 121 12.27 2.30 -18.65
C THR A 121 12.14 1.37 -17.45
N LEU A 122 11.53 1.86 -16.35
CA LEU A 122 11.46 1.12 -15.08
C LEU A 122 10.25 0.18 -14.97
N ILE A 123 9.14 0.46 -15.68
CA ILE A 123 7.92 -0.37 -15.62
C ILE A 123 8.18 -1.85 -15.97
N PRO A 124 8.93 -2.21 -17.03
CA PRO A 124 9.24 -3.61 -17.32
C PRO A 124 10.03 -4.31 -16.21
N GLN A 125 10.93 -3.59 -15.54
CA GLN A 125 11.73 -4.11 -14.42
C GLN A 125 10.84 -4.35 -13.19
N ILE A 126 9.92 -3.43 -12.90
CA ILE A 126 8.89 -3.63 -11.86
C ILE A 126 8.07 -4.89 -12.18
N ALA A 127 7.59 -5.04 -13.42
CA ALA A 127 6.79 -6.20 -13.82
C ALA A 127 7.56 -7.52 -13.62
N GLN A 128 8.87 -7.55 -13.94
CA GLN A 128 9.72 -8.69 -13.67
C GLN A 128 9.86 -8.97 -12.17
N ALA A 129 10.10 -7.95 -11.35
CA ALA A 129 10.23 -8.08 -9.90
C ALA A 129 8.93 -8.52 -9.22
N VAL A 130 7.76 -8.08 -9.73
CA VAL A 130 6.43 -8.55 -9.32
C VAL A 130 6.28 -10.04 -9.59
N ASN A 131 6.64 -10.50 -10.80
CA ASN A 131 6.55 -11.92 -11.16
C ASN A 131 7.48 -12.80 -10.33
N ALA A 132 8.64 -12.26 -9.94
CA ALA A 132 9.62 -12.93 -9.10
C ALA A 132 9.30 -12.87 -7.59
N TYR A 133 8.25 -12.16 -7.17
CA TYR A 133 7.93 -11.98 -5.75
C TYR A 133 7.69 -13.33 -5.03
N PRO A 134 8.57 -13.73 -4.09
CA PRO A 134 8.56 -15.09 -3.56
C PRO A 134 7.36 -15.36 -2.65
N TRP A 135 6.87 -14.34 -1.95
CA TRP A 135 5.82 -14.46 -0.93
C TRP A 135 4.41 -14.15 -1.44
N LYS A 136 4.14 -14.35 -2.74
CA LYS A 136 2.83 -14.03 -3.37
C LYS A 136 1.63 -14.73 -2.72
N ASN A 137 1.86 -15.86 -2.06
CA ASN A 137 0.84 -16.68 -1.40
C ASN A 137 0.91 -16.64 0.13
N GLU A 138 1.72 -15.76 0.71
CA GLU A 138 1.96 -15.69 2.16
C GLU A 138 1.59 -14.32 2.71
N TYR A 139 1.13 -14.31 3.96
CA TYR A 139 0.89 -13.07 4.68
C TYR A 139 1.00 -13.28 6.19
N LYS A 140 1.81 -12.46 6.85
CA LYS A 140 1.90 -12.37 8.31
C LYS A 140 2.08 -10.91 8.70
N VAL A 141 1.20 -10.41 9.57
CA VAL A 141 1.16 -8.99 9.98
C VAL A 141 2.54 -8.50 10.46
N PHE A 142 3.23 -9.29 11.28
CA PHE A 142 4.57 -9.00 11.78
C PHE A 142 5.32 -10.30 12.11
N PRO A 143 6.62 -10.45 11.78
CA PRO A 143 7.49 -9.46 11.12
C PRO A 143 7.29 -9.35 9.61
N GLY A 144 6.50 -10.22 8.99
CA GLY A 144 6.30 -10.30 7.54
C GLY A 144 6.24 -11.76 7.08
N PRO A 145 6.00 -12.02 5.78
CA PRO A 145 5.81 -11.03 4.73
C PRO A 145 4.43 -10.36 4.81
N ASN A 146 4.34 -9.05 4.57
CA ASN A 146 3.08 -8.28 4.60
C ASN A 146 3.00 -7.26 3.44
N SER A 147 2.06 -6.31 3.52
CA SER A 147 1.89 -5.29 2.48
C SER A 147 3.07 -4.34 2.31
N ASN A 148 3.88 -4.14 3.35
CA ASN A 148 5.09 -3.31 3.29
C ASN A 148 6.31 -4.07 2.77
N THR A 149 6.32 -5.41 2.93
CA THR A 149 7.35 -6.28 2.36
C THR A 149 7.37 -6.20 0.84
N PHE A 150 6.21 -6.10 0.19
CA PHE A 150 6.14 -6.09 -1.27
C PHE A 150 6.79 -4.85 -1.91
N PRO A 151 6.44 -3.59 -1.55
CA PRO A 151 7.13 -2.44 -2.12
C PRO A 151 8.60 -2.37 -1.71
N ALA A 152 8.97 -2.88 -0.52
CA ALA A 152 10.38 -3.00 -0.12
C ALA A 152 11.14 -3.93 -1.07
N TRP A 153 10.59 -5.11 -1.37
CA TRP A 153 11.14 -6.03 -2.38
C TRP A 153 11.29 -5.37 -3.74
N ILE A 154 10.28 -4.65 -4.22
CA ILE A 154 10.36 -3.95 -5.51
C ILE A 154 11.47 -2.89 -5.50
N GLY A 155 11.62 -2.12 -4.42
CA GLY A 155 12.71 -1.16 -4.27
C GLY A 155 14.11 -1.79 -4.22
N GLN A 156 14.22 -3.03 -3.72
CA GLN A 156 15.48 -3.79 -3.73
C GLN A 156 15.80 -4.37 -5.11
N GLN A 157 14.78 -4.87 -5.83
CA GLN A 157 14.96 -5.44 -7.18
C GLN A 157 15.12 -4.39 -8.27
N VAL A 158 14.62 -3.17 -8.05
CA VAL A 158 14.73 -2.03 -8.97
C VAL A 158 15.27 -0.81 -8.22
N PRO A 159 16.56 -0.79 -7.85
CA PRO A 159 17.16 0.29 -7.06
C PRO A 159 17.01 1.69 -7.67
N GLU A 160 16.93 1.78 -9.00
CA GLU A 160 16.73 3.01 -9.77
C GLU A 160 15.40 3.71 -9.50
N LEU A 161 14.43 3.03 -8.84
CA LEU A 161 13.23 3.68 -8.33
C LEU A 161 13.55 4.70 -7.22
N GLY A 162 14.63 4.50 -6.48
CA GLY A 162 14.96 5.33 -5.32
C GLY A 162 13.87 5.32 -4.24
N LEU A 163 13.07 4.24 -4.18
CA LEU A 163 11.92 4.15 -3.27
C LEU A 163 12.38 4.18 -1.81
N LYS A 164 11.80 5.12 -1.05
CA LYS A 164 11.99 5.22 0.40
C LYS A 164 10.66 4.98 1.09
N LEU A 165 10.58 3.91 1.88
CA LEU A 165 9.42 3.63 2.71
C LEU A 165 9.52 4.39 4.04
N PRO A 166 8.41 4.86 4.60
CA PRO A 166 8.41 5.52 5.91
C PRO A 166 8.73 4.50 7.01
N PHE A 167 9.20 4.97 8.17
CA PHE A 167 9.43 4.12 9.35
C PHE A 167 8.16 3.38 9.82
N SER A 168 6.98 3.93 9.52
CA SER A 168 5.67 3.31 9.79
C SER A 168 5.33 2.15 8.84
N ALA A 169 6.14 1.89 7.81
CA ALA A 169 6.00 0.72 6.94
C ALA A 169 6.52 -0.56 7.63
N ILE A 170 5.94 -0.88 8.79
CA ILE A 170 6.36 -1.99 9.65
C ILE A 170 6.28 -3.31 8.88
N GLY A 171 7.36 -4.09 8.92
CA GLY A 171 7.53 -5.38 8.23
C GLY A 171 8.13 -5.29 6.81
N SER A 172 8.47 -4.08 6.35
CA SER A 172 9.24 -3.88 5.11
C SER A 172 10.57 -4.64 5.11
N GLY A 173 11.30 -4.65 6.23
CA GLY A 173 12.57 -5.37 6.38
C GLY A 173 12.50 -6.89 6.23
N TYR A 174 11.31 -7.50 6.15
CA TYR A 174 11.20 -8.91 5.79
C TYR A 174 11.75 -9.20 4.38
N ALA A 175 11.77 -8.20 3.49
CA ALA A 175 12.31 -8.32 2.14
C ALA A 175 13.79 -8.75 2.12
N ASP A 176 14.54 -8.47 3.18
CA ASP A 176 15.95 -8.87 3.30
C ASP A 176 16.13 -10.39 3.45
N ASN A 177 15.07 -11.13 3.81
CA ASN A 177 15.11 -12.59 3.99
C ASN A 177 14.92 -13.36 2.67
N THR A 178 15.47 -12.85 1.56
CA THR A 178 15.34 -13.48 0.24
C THR A 178 15.75 -14.96 0.33
N PRO A 179 14.88 -15.91 -0.08
CA PRO A 179 15.19 -17.34 -0.03
C PRO A 179 16.31 -17.75 -0.99
#